data_AF-A0A7W7QG48-F1
#
_entry.id   AF-A0A7W7QG48-F1
#
_cell.length_a   1.000
_cell.length_b   1.000
_cell.length_c   1.000
_cell.angle_alpha   90.00
_cell.angle_beta   90.00
_cell.angle_gamma   90.00
#
_symmetry.space_group_name_H-M   'P 1'
#
loop_
_entity.id
_entity.type
_entity.pdbx_description
1 polymer ?
#
loop_
_entity_poly.entity_id
_entity_poly.type
_entity_poly.pdbx_seq_one_letter_code
_entity_poly.pdbx_strand_id
1 'polypeptide(L)'
;MRAAGSLELLHCFALLQDDVMDESPLSRGRPAAHVVFADWHRGQGLAGSPSRFGESAAVLAGDLCLVWAEQMLRESGVGAAALSRAIPRYDRMRSDLAVGQLRDLVNDARRQLVLQDVRAVARAKSGNYTVP
;
A
#
# COMPACT_ATOMS: atom_id res chain seq x y z
N MET A 1 17.42 -14.37 -14.74
CA MET A 1 16.72 -14.38 -13.43
C MET A 1 16.50 -12.97 -12.87
N ARG A 2 17.50 -12.07 -12.86
CA ARG A 2 17.36 -10.70 -12.32
C ARG A 2 16.22 -9.86 -12.93
N ALA A 3 16.01 -9.88 -14.25
CA ALA A 3 14.90 -9.16 -14.88
C ALA A 3 13.50 -9.67 -14.47
N ALA A 4 13.37 -10.94 -14.06
CA ALA A 4 12.13 -11.45 -13.49
C ALA A 4 11.98 -11.01 -12.02
N GLY A 5 13.09 -11.04 -11.26
CA GLY A 5 13.12 -10.54 -9.89
C GLY A 5 12.76 -9.06 -9.74
N SER A 6 13.05 -8.22 -10.74
CA SER A 6 12.57 -6.83 -10.73
C SER A 6 11.04 -6.73 -10.77
N LEU A 7 10.35 -7.64 -11.46
CA LEU A 7 8.88 -7.66 -11.49
C LEU A 7 8.31 -8.14 -10.15
N GLU A 8 8.94 -9.13 -9.52
CA GLU A 8 8.57 -9.57 -8.18
C GLU A 8 8.72 -8.44 -7.14
N LEU A 9 9.75 -7.60 -7.26
CA LEU A 9 9.89 -6.42 -6.40
C LEU A 9 8.78 -5.38 -6.63
N LEU A 10 8.36 -5.17 -7.88
CA LEU A 10 7.18 -4.33 -8.14
C LEU A 10 5.90 -4.94 -7.57
N HIS A 11 5.76 -6.25 -7.63
CA HIS A 11 4.64 -6.96 -6.99
C HIS A 11 4.67 -6.80 -5.47
N CYS A 12 5.84 -6.90 -4.84
CA CYS A 12 6.02 -6.62 -3.41
C CYS A 12 5.66 -5.17 -3.06
N PHE A 13 6.08 -4.20 -3.88
CA PHE A 13 5.68 -2.80 -3.70
C PHE A 13 4.16 -2.63 -3.67
N ALA A 14 3.46 -3.22 -4.66
CA ALA A 14 2.01 -3.15 -4.75
C ALA A 14 1.36 -3.73 -3.49
N LEU A 15 1.74 -4.94 -3.08
CA LEU A 15 1.21 -5.58 -1.87
C LEU A 15 1.43 -4.74 -0.61
N LEU A 16 2.62 -4.16 -0.43
CA LEU A 16 2.94 -3.36 0.76
C LEU A 16 2.05 -2.11 0.85
N GLN A 17 1.84 -1.44 -0.27
CA GLN A 17 0.97 -0.26 -0.35
C GLN A 17 -0.49 -0.65 -0.14
N ASP A 18 -0.97 -1.69 -0.81
CA ASP A 18 -2.36 -2.16 -0.71
C ASP A 18 -2.69 -2.55 0.73
N ASP A 19 -1.82 -3.32 1.39
CA ASP A 19 -2.01 -3.73 2.80
C ASP A 19 -2.11 -2.51 3.75
N VAL A 20 -1.36 -1.43 3.47
CA VAL A 20 -1.43 -0.18 4.26
C VAL A 20 -2.71 0.60 3.93
N MET A 21 -3.07 0.74 2.65
CA MET A 21 -4.24 1.50 2.22
C MET A 21 -5.55 0.86 2.68
N ASP A 22 -5.61 -0.47 2.68
CA ASP A 22 -6.78 -1.24 3.11
C ASP A 22 -6.81 -1.47 4.63
N GLU A 23 -5.82 -0.96 5.38
CA GLU A 23 -5.63 -1.23 6.82
C GLU A 23 -5.68 -2.74 7.15
N SER A 24 -5.21 -3.59 6.22
CA SER A 24 -5.35 -5.05 6.33
C SER A 24 -4.31 -5.62 7.29
N PRO A 25 -4.71 -6.27 8.40
CA PRO A 25 -3.74 -6.82 9.34
C PRO A 25 -3.01 -8.05 8.80
N LEU A 26 -3.51 -8.66 7.72
CA LEU A 26 -2.99 -9.89 7.15
C LEU A 26 -2.71 -9.74 5.65
N SER A 27 -1.54 -10.20 5.24
CA SER A 27 -1.13 -10.35 3.86
C SER A 27 -0.83 -11.82 3.60
N ARG A 28 -1.63 -12.45 2.73
CA ARG A 28 -1.48 -13.87 2.35
C ARG A 28 -1.38 -14.84 3.55
N GLY A 29 -2.21 -14.62 4.57
CA GLY A 29 -2.28 -15.46 5.78
C GLY A 29 -1.15 -15.21 6.80
N ARG A 30 -0.31 -14.20 6.59
CA ARG A 30 0.72 -13.73 7.53
C ARG A 30 0.46 -12.30 7.95
N PRO A 31 1.00 -11.82 9.09
CA PRO A 31 0.90 -10.40 9.45
C PRO A 31 1.41 -9.50 8.32
N ALA A 32 0.65 -8.46 7.99
CA ALA A 32 1.06 -7.47 7.01
C ALA A 32 2.32 -6.72 7.49
N ALA A 33 3.09 -6.15 6.58
CA ALA A 33 4.36 -5.52 6.92
C ALA A 33 4.22 -4.39 7.94
N HIS A 34 3.18 -3.55 7.82
CA HIS A 34 2.94 -2.48 8.79
C HIS A 34 2.63 -3.01 10.20
N VAL A 35 2.00 -4.19 10.32
CA VAL A 35 1.78 -4.88 11.60
C VAL A 35 3.10 -5.36 12.17
N VAL A 36 3.94 -6.01 11.35
CA VAL A 36 5.26 -6.50 11.78
C VAL A 36 6.14 -5.35 12.29
N PHE A 37 6.16 -4.22 11.60
CA PHE A 37 6.92 -3.04 12.03
C PHE A 37 6.34 -2.39 13.28
N ALA A 38 5.01 -2.34 13.43
CA ALA A 38 4.36 -1.87 14.64
C ALA A 38 4.69 -2.76 15.84
N ASP A 39 4.66 -4.09 15.68
CA ASP A 39 5.01 -5.06 16.71
C ASP A 39 6.48 -4.92 17.13
N TRP A 40 7.38 -4.75 16.15
CA TRP A 40 8.80 -4.49 16.41
C TRP A 40 8.99 -3.20 17.21
N HIS A 41 8.33 -2.09 16.83
CA HIS A 41 8.40 -0.81 17.56
C HIS A 41 7.96 -0.96 19.01
N ARG A 42 6.85 -1.68 19.26
CA ARG A 42 6.38 -1.99 20.62
C ARG A 42 7.41 -2.80 21.40
N GLY A 43 7.98 -3.84 20.79
CA GLY A 43 9.00 -4.69 21.40
C GLY A 43 10.28 -3.94 21.77
N GLN A 44 10.59 -2.85 21.08
CA GLN A 44 11.72 -1.97 21.38
C GLN A 44 11.39 -0.90 22.45
N GLY A 45 10.14 -0.77 22.89
CA GLY A 45 9.74 0.24 23.89
C GLY A 45 9.94 1.68 23.41
N LEU A 46 9.88 1.91 22.10
CA LEU A 46 10.11 3.23 21.51
C LEU A 46 8.93 4.18 21.79
N ALA A 47 9.23 5.47 21.89
CA ALA A 47 8.20 6.49 22.04
C ALA A 47 7.37 6.68 20.75
N GLY A 48 6.15 7.19 20.91
CA GLY A 48 5.23 7.53 19.81
C GLY A 48 4.22 6.42 19.48
N SER A 49 3.54 6.56 18.34
CA SER A 49 2.52 5.61 17.89
C SER A 49 3.14 4.45 17.10
N PRO A 50 3.02 3.19 17.58
CA PRO A 50 3.52 2.03 16.84
C PRO A 50 2.79 1.80 15.51
N SER A 51 1.48 2.09 15.44
CA SER A 51 0.71 1.91 14.20
C SER A 51 1.22 2.84 13.10
N ARG A 52 1.33 4.14 13.42
CA ARG A 52 1.85 5.15 12.49
C ARG A 52 3.28 4.85 12.07
N PHE A 53 4.11 4.38 13.00
CA PHE A 53 5.46 3.92 12.68
C PHE A 53 5.42 2.76 11.68
N GLY A 54 4.57 1.77 11.93
CA GLY A 54 4.41 0.60 11.07
C GLY A 54 3.96 0.96 9.65
N GLU A 55 2.94 1.79 9.52
CA GLU A 55 2.44 2.33 8.24
C GLU A 55 3.57 3.05 7.49
N SER A 56 4.26 3.97 8.16
CA SER A 56 5.34 4.76 7.55
C SER A 56 6.53 3.88 7.13
N ALA A 57 6.89 2.88 7.93
CA ALA A 57 7.95 1.94 7.62
C ALA A 57 7.59 1.03 6.44
N ALA A 58 6.33 0.59 6.34
CA ALA A 58 5.84 -0.19 5.21
C ALA A 58 5.84 0.62 3.91
N VAL A 59 5.45 1.89 3.94
CA VAL A 59 5.55 2.81 2.79
C VAL A 59 7.00 2.94 2.31
N LEU A 60 7.94 3.22 3.23
CA LEU A 60 9.37 3.32 2.89
C LEU A 60 9.94 2.00 2.35
N ALA A 61 9.51 0.85 2.89
CA ALA A 61 9.89 -0.45 2.37
C ALA A 61 9.37 -0.66 0.93
N GLY A 62 8.15 -0.20 0.64
CA GLY A 62 7.60 -0.17 -0.71
C GLY A 62 8.44 0.69 -1.67
N ASP A 63 8.82 1.90 -1.26
CA ASP A 63 9.67 2.77 -2.07
C ASP A 63 11.03 2.13 -2.38
N LEU A 64 11.63 1.43 -1.40
CA LEU A 64 12.85 0.65 -1.62
C LEU A 64 12.64 -0.49 -2.62
N CYS A 65 11.50 -1.18 -2.60
CA CYS A 65 11.18 -2.18 -3.61
C CYS A 65 11.17 -1.58 -5.03
N LEU A 66 10.61 -0.37 -5.24
CA LEU A 66 10.65 0.31 -6.53
C LEU A 66 12.07 0.62 -7.00
N VAL A 67 12.91 1.14 -6.10
CA VAL A 67 14.31 1.48 -6.39
C VAL A 67 15.09 0.22 -6.76
N TRP A 68 14.98 -0.84 -5.96
CA TRP A 68 15.67 -2.10 -6.21
C TRP A 68 15.15 -2.83 -7.45
N ALA A 69 13.85 -2.73 -7.75
CA ALA A 69 13.29 -3.29 -8.97
C ALA A 69 13.96 -2.69 -10.21
N GLU A 70 14.09 -1.36 -10.22
CA GLU A 70 14.74 -0.65 -11.32
C GLU A 70 16.24 -0.97 -11.42
N GLN A 71 16.98 -0.96 -10.31
CA GLN A 71 18.39 -1.35 -10.28
C GLN A 71 18.58 -2.78 -10.79
N MET A 72 17.77 -3.72 -10.32
CA MET A 72 17.84 -5.12 -10.72
C MET A 72 17.51 -5.33 -12.21
N LEU A 73 16.60 -4.53 -12.77
CA LEU A 73 16.31 -4.55 -14.20
C LEU A 73 17.51 -4.04 -15.02
N ARG A 74 18.13 -2.93 -14.61
CA ARG A 74 19.32 -2.36 -15.28
C ARG A 74 20.53 -3.31 -15.20
N GLU A 75 20.72 -3.97 -14.08
CA GLU A 75 21.85 -4.89 -13.81
C GLU A 75 21.55 -6.35 -14.21
N SER A 76 20.44 -6.57 -14.91
CA SER A 76 19.96 -7.92 -15.23
C SER A 76 20.79 -8.66 -16.28
N GLY A 77 21.67 -7.96 -16.99
CA GLY A 77 22.42 -8.48 -18.14
C GLY A 77 21.61 -8.48 -19.44
N VAL A 78 20.40 -7.93 -19.45
CA VAL A 78 19.61 -7.72 -20.68
C VAL A 78 20.32 -6.71 -21.57
N GLY A 79 20.48 -7.03 -22.86
CA GLY A 79 21.15 -6.16 -23.82
C GLY A 79 20.49 -4.79 -23.95
N ALA A 80 21.29 -3.74 -24.12
CA ALA A 80 20.85 -2.34 -24.10
C ALA A 80 19.67 -2.05 -25.06
N ALA A 81 19.67 -2.64 -26.25
CA ALA A 81 18.57 -2.49 -27.21
C ALA A 81 17.25 -3.08 -26.71
N ALA A 82 17.29 -4.21 -26.01
CA ALA A 82 16.09 -4.81 -25.41
C ALA A 82 15.61 -4.01 -24.20
N LEU A 83 16.55 -3.53 -23.36
CA LEU A 83 16.23 -2.67 -22.22
C LEU A 83 15.59 -1.35 -22.66
N SER A 84 16.13 -0.70 -23.70
CA SER A 84 15.57 0.53 -24.27
C SER A 84 14.12 0.36 -24.76
N ARG A 85 13.76 -0.82 -25.30
CA ARG A 85 12.37 -1.13 -25.67
C ARG A 85 11.47 -1.41 -24.47
N ALA A 86 12.04 -1.89 -23.36
CA ALA A 86 11.29 -2.28 -22.17
C ALA A 86 11.01 -1.10 -21.23
N ILE A 87 11.97 -0.16 -21.08
CA ILE A 87 11.90 0.97 -20.15
C ILE A 87 10.59 1.77 -20.28
N PRO A 88 10.14 2.21 -21.47
CA PRO A 88 8.90 2.99 -21.56
C PRO A 88 7.66 2.25 -21.06
N ARG A 89 7.62 0.93 -21.24
CA ARG A 89 6.52 0.09 -20.74
C ARG A 89 6.60 -0.09 -19.22
N TYR A 90 7.82 -0.26 -18.72
CA TYR A 90 8.10 -0.36 -17.29
C TYR A 90 7.74 0.92 -16.54
N ASP A 91 8.13 2.07 -17.07
CA ASP A 91 7.82 3.39 -16.49
C ASP A 91 6.32 3.64 -16.49
N ARG A 92 5.64 3.35 -17.60
CA ARG A 92 4.18 3.44 -17.67
C ARG A 92 3.51 2.55 -16.62
N MET A 93 3.96 1.31 -16.46
CA MET A 93 3.41 0.39 -15.47
C MET A 93 3.55 0.94 -14.04
N ARG A 94 4.70 1.54 -13.70
CA ARG A 94 4.91 2.20 -12.40
C ARG A 94 3.99 3.40 -12.19
N SER A 95 3.83 4.24 -13.22
CA SER A 95 2.91 5.38 -13.16
C SER A 95 1.45 4.93 -13.03
N ASP A 96 1.03 3.93 -13.81
CA ASP A 96 -0.33 3.39 -13.77
C ASP A 96 -0.64 2.81 -12.38
N LEU A 97 0.33 2.16 -11.74
CA LEU A 97 0.19 1.63 -10.39
C LEU A 97 0.03 2.73 -9.33
N ALA A 98 0.86 3.78 -9.37
CA ALA A 98 0.72 4.93 -8.48
C ALA A 98 -0.60 5.67 -8.65
N VAL A 99 -1.06 5.83 -9.90
CA VAL A 99 -2.38 6.42 -10.21
C VAL A 99 -3.51 5.53 -9.72
N GLY A 100 -3.38 4.20 -9.85
CA GLY A 100 -4.33 3.23 -9.30
C GLY A 100 -4.48 3.38 -7.80
N GLN A 101 -3.36 3.38 -7.07
CA GLN A 101 -3.32 3.57 -5.61
C GLN A 101 -3.95 4.89 -5.17
N LEU A 102 -3.64 6.00 -5.85
CA LEU A 102 -4.27 7.29 -5.55
C LEU A 102 -5.79 7.25 -5.77
N ARG A 103 -6.23 6.58 -6.84
CA ARG A 103 -7.66 6.43 -7.14
C ARG A 103 -8.36 5.62 -6.04
N ASP A 104 -7.74 4.56 -5.56
CA ASP A 104 -8.31 3.70 -4.51
C ASP A 104 -8.42 4.46 -3.18
N LEU A 105 -7.39 5.24 -2.81
CA LEU A 105 -7.43 6.13 -1.65
C LEU A 105 -8.57 7.17 -1.73
N VAL A 106 -8.74 7.81 -2.88
CA VAL A 106 -9.85 8.78 -3.09
C VAL A 106 -11.21 8.08 -3.03
N ASN A 107 -11.32 6.89 -3.61
CA ASN A 107 -12.56 6.12 -3.58
C ASN A 107 -12.91 5.67 -2.17
N ASP A 108 -11.93 5.26 -1.36
CA ASP A 108 -12.19 4.82 0.00
C ASP A 108 -12.65 5.98 0.90
N ALA A 109 -11.99 7.14 0.81
CA ALA A 109 -12.43 8.35 1.52
C ALA A 109 -13.87 8.72 1.17
N ARG A 110 -14.26 8.63 -0.11
CA ARG A 110 -15.65 8.87 -0.54
C ARG A 110 -16.63 7.84 0.04
N ARG A 111 -16.27 6.55 0.06
CA ARG A 111 -17.10 5.50 0.67
C ARG A 111 -17.29 5.73 2.17
N GLN A 112 -16.24 6.12 2.88
CA GLN A 112 -16.30 6.42 4.31
C GLN A 112 -17.25 7.60 4.60
N LEU A 113 -17.22 8.66 3.81
CA LEU A 113 -18.16 9.79 3.91
C LEU A 113 -19.62 9.34 3.72
N VAL A 114 -19.90 8.56 2.68
CA VAL A 114 -21.26 8.02 2.44
C VAL A 114 -21.75 7.16 3.60
N LEU A 115 -20.87 6.31 4.17
CA LEU A 115 -21.22 5.49 5.33
C LEU A 115 -21.50 6.34 6.58
N GLN A 116 -20.76 7.42 6.79
CA GLN A 116 -21.01 8.38 7.87
C GLN A 116 -22.38 9.05 7.71
N ASP A 117 -22.74 9.48 6.50
CA ASP A 117 -24.05 10.08 6.21
C ASP A 117 -25.20 9.10 6.46
N VAL A 118 -25.08 7.86 5.98
CA VAL A 118 -26.07 6.80 6.24
C VAL A 118 -26.23 6.53 7.74
N ARG A 119 -25.11 6.47 8.49
CA ARG A 119 -25.14 6.29 9.95
C ARG A 119 -25.77 7.49 10.66
N ALA A 120 -25.55 8.71 10.19
CA ALA A 120 -26.16 9.92 10.75
C ALA A 120 -27.68 9.92 10.53
N VAL A 121 -28.14 9.58 9.33
CA VAL A 121 -29.57 9.46 9.01
C VAL A 121 -30.23 8.34 9.82
N ALA A 122 -29.57 7.18 9.95
CA ALA A 122 -30.06 6.07 10.76
C ALA A 122 -30.20 6.47 12.23
N ARG A 123 -29.19 7.16 12.81
CA ARG A 123 -29.24 7.68 14.20
C ARG A 123 -30.36 8.71 14.39
N ALA A 124 -30.53 9.64 13.46
CA ALA A 124 -31.60 10.63 13.52
C ALA A 124 -33.00 9.99 13.47
N LYS A 125 -33.16 8.91 12.68
CA LYS A 125 -34.42 8.15 12.62
C LYS A 125 -34.66 7.28 13.86
N SER A 126 -33.62 6.72 14.47
CA SER A 126 -33.75 5.91 15.69
C SER A 126 -33.86 6.74 16.97
N GLY A 127 -33.37 7.98 16.99
CA GLY A 127 -33.45 8.89 18.14
C GLY A 127 -34.80 9.58 18.34
N ASN A 128 -35.67 9.57 17.33
CA ASN A 128 -37.03 10.15 17.41
C ASN A 128 -38.10 9.16 17.92
N TYR A 129 -37.71 8.00 18.47
CA TYR A 129 -38.61 7.07 19.17
C TYR A 129 -38.27 7.01 20.67
N THR A 130 -38.19 8.16 21.33
CA THR A 130 -38.42 8.22 22.77
C THR A 130 -39.87 8.66 22.94
N VAL A 131 -40.77 7.69 23.01
CA VAL A 131 -42.18 7.92 23.35
C VAL A 131 -42.20 8.32 24.84
N PRO A 132 -42.87 9.43 25.21
CA PRO A 132 -42.96 9.90 26.59
C PRO A 132 -43.73 8.94 27.51
#